data_AF-A0A538S891-F1
#
_entry.id   AF-A0A538S891-F1
#
_cell.length_a   1.000
_cell.length_b   1.000
_cell.length_c   1.000
_cell.angle_alpha   90.00
_cell.angle_beta   90.00
_cell.angle_gamma   90.00
#
_symmetry.space_group_name_H-M   'P 1'
#
loop_
_entity.id
_entity.type
_entity.pdbx_description
1 polymer ?
#
loop_
_entity_poly.entity_id
_entity_poly.type
_entity_poly.pdbx_seq_one_letter_code
_entity_poly.pdbx_strand_id
1 'polypeptide(L)'
;MRLVRTTLSAAAIWAAFSPGPACGSGYSIYEQGAAALGMAGAATASVGDASALFFNPAAMTRLEGTRIYVGGSVLNPVTSFAGVDPYPGFGVTEEMKRQTFVPPTLYATHRYSSGWAVGAGLNSPFGLGTEWKKPDSFTGRYISTKAELRALNGNLSGAYAFNSKWSVAAGASALFSKVRLENRIMAVYPGGGGEQVDVARTKLESDYKPGYGWNTALSFAPGKQWQLGAYYRSKVVVDVDDGSAEFRQIPTGDPQFDAAVAAGLPPDQTVSTVL
;
A
#
# COMPACT_ATOMS: atom_id res chain seq x y z
N MET A 1 -36.67 -32.75 14.52
CA MET A 1 -35.32 -32.88 13.92
C MET A 1 -35.00 -31.89 12.80
N ARG A 2 -35.91 -31.54 11.88
CA ARG A 2 -35.62 -30.56 10.80
C ARG A 2 -35.37 -29.13 11.33
N LEU A 3 -36.20 -28.61 12.23
CA LEU A 3 -36.07 -27.24 12.77
C LEU A 3 -34.73 -26.98 13.50
N VAL A 4 -34.26 -27.94 14.31
CA VAL A 4 -33.04 -27.82 15.11
C VAL A 4 -31.78 -27.82 14.23
N ARG A 5 -31.81 -28.53 13.08
CA ARG A 5 -30.72 -28.49 12.10
C ARG A 5 -30.67 -27.16 11.35
N THR A 6 -31.81 -26.54 11.05
CA THR A 6 -31.86 -25.23 10.37
C THR A 6 -31.37 -24.10 11.28
N THR A 7 -31.70 -24.12 12.57
CA THR A 7 -31.24 -23.11 13.53
C THR A 7 -29.75 -23.20 13.85
N LEU A 8 -29.19 -24.41 13.96
CA LEU A 8 -27.74 -24.62 14.12
C LEU A 8 -26.95 -24.17 12.89
N SER A 9 -27.50 -24.39 11.69
CA SER A 9 -26.87 -23.95 10.42
C SER A 9 -26.87 -22.42 10.29
N ALA A 10 -27.98 -21.76 10.68
CA ALA A 10 -28.07 -20.31 10.68
C ALA A 10 -27.14 -19.67 11.73
N ALA A 11 -27.03 -20.26 12.93
CA ALA A 11 -26.12 -19.79 13.97
C ALA A 11 -24.64 -19.96 13.59
N ALA A 12 -24.28 -21.05 12.90
CA ALA A 12 -22.91 -21.27 12.40
C ALA A 12 -22.54 -20.28 11.29
N ILE A 13 -23.48 -19.95 10.40
CA ILE A 13 -23.30 -18.89 9.38
C ILE A 13 -23.10 -17.53 10.08
N TRP A 14 -23.96 -17.17 11.03
CA TRP A 14 -23.82 -15.92 11.80
C TRP A 14 -22.51 -15.83 12.58
N ALA A 15 -22.06 -16.92 13.21
CA ALA A 15 -20.78 -16.96 13.91
C ALA A 15 -19.59 -16.80 12.95
N ALA A 16 -19.65 -17.38 11.75
CA ALA A 16 -18.64 -17.21 10.70
C ALA A 16 -18.62 -15.80 10.08
N PHE A 17 -19.71 -15.04 10.23
CA PHE A 17 -19.83 -13.64 9.79
C PHE A 17 -19.67 -12.62 10.93
N SER A 18 -19.21 -13.05 12.12
CA SER A 18 -18.88 -12.12 13.20
C SER A 18 -17.82 -11.13 12.69
N PRO A 19 -18.04 -9.81 12.77
CA PRO A 19 -17.06 -8.83 12.30
C PRO A 19 -15.78 -9.00 13.11
N GLY A 20 -14.71 -9.40 12.42
CA GLY A 20 -13.37 -9.47 13.00
C GLY A 20 -12.84 -8.07 13.33
N PRO A 21 -11.71 -7.97 14.05
CA PRO A 21 -11.05 -6.69 14.28
C PRO A 21 -10.76 -6.01 12.94
N ALA A 22 -11.11 -4.73 12.82
CA ALA A 22 -10.79 -3.94 11.66
C ALA A 22 -9.27 -3.73 11.60
N CYS A 23 -8.59 -4.52 10.77
CA CYS A 23 -7.20 -4.27 10.43
C CYS A 23 -7.16 -3.10 9.44
N GLY A 24 -6.43 -2.03 9.77
CA GLY A 24 -6.22 -0.93 8.85
C GLY A 24 -5.51 -1.39 7.58
N SER A 25 -5.90 -0.83 6.43
CA SER A 25 -5.27 -1.09 5.12
C SER A 25 -3.80 -0.64 5.04
N GLY A 26 -3.36 0.20 5.99
CA GLY A 26 -2.03 0.80 5.97
C GLY A 26 -1.83 1.60 4.69
N TYR A 27 -0.84 1.21 3.89
CA TYR A 27 -0.51 1.80 2.60
C TYR A 27 -1.01 0.97 1.40
N SER A 28 -1.97 0.05 1.59
CA SER A 28 -2.60 -0.69 0.49
C SER A 28 -3.63 0.18 -0.25
N ILE A 29 -3.61 0.12 -1.58
CA ILE A 29 -4.50 0.85 -2.49
C ILE A 29 -5.40 -0.16 -3.20
N TYR A 30 -6.70 -0.15 -2.91
CA TYR A 30 -7.68 -1.09 -3.49
C TYR A 30 -8.40 -0.51 -4.71
N GLU A 31 -8.19 0.77 -5.03
CA GLU A 31 -8.79 1.54 -6.11
C GLU A 31 -8.24 1.14 -7.51
N GLN A 32 -8.23 -0.17 -7.79
CA GLN A 32 -7.58 -0.76 -8.97
C GLN A 32 -8.58 -1.11 -10.09
N GLY A 33 -9.82 -0.62 -9.99
CA GLY A 33 -10.87 -0.77 -10.99
C GLY A 33 -12.10 0.05 -10.59
N ALA A 34 -12.64 0.83 -11.53
CA ALA A 34 -13.74 1.77 -11.27
C ALA A 34 -15.03 1.07 -10.78
N ALA A 35 -15.41 -0.06 -11.36
CA ALA A 35 -16.58 -0.83 -10.92
C ALA A 35 -16.39 -1.38 -9.50
N ALA A 36 -15.20 -1.92 -9.21
CA ALA A 36 -14.83 -2.39 -7.87
C ALA A 36 -14.85 -1.24 -6.84
N LEU A 37 -14.33 -0.06 -7.21
CA LEU A 37 -14.38 1.14 -6.38
C LEU A 37 -15.82 1.58 -6.10
N GLY A 38 -16.69 1.58 -7.11
CA GLY A 38 -18.13 1.85 -6.95
C GLY A 38 -18.84 0.87 -6.02
N MET A 39 -18.28 -0.32 -5.82
CA MET A 39 -18.74 -1.33 -4.86
C MET A 39 -17.91 -1.34 -3.56
N ALA A 40 -17.18 -0.27 -3.26
CA ALA A 40 -16.33 -0.14 -2.08
C ALA A 40 -15.32 -1.31 -1.90
N GLY A 41 -14.75 -1.79 -3.02
CA GLY A 41 -13.79 -2.89 -3.03
C GLY A 41 -14.39 -4.30 -3.05
N ALA A 42 -15.71 -4.44 -3.03
CA ALA A 42 -16.39 -5.74 -3.09
C ALA A 42 -16.35 -6.35 -4.50
N ALA A 43 -15.17 -6.89 -4.88
CA ALA A 43 -14.86 -7.31 -6.25
C ALA A 43 -14.41 -8.78 -6.42
N THR A 44 -13.91 -9.43 -5.37
CA THR A 44 -13.31 -10.78 -5.44
C THR A 44 -14.20 -11.82 -6.12
N ALA A 45 -15.52 -11.72 -5.91
CA ALA A 45 -16.50 -12.61 -6.51
C ALA A 45 -17.41 -11.92 -7.55
N SER A 46 -17.33 -10.60 -7.74
CA SER A 46 -18.24 -9.85 -8.62
C SER A 46 -17.55 -9.27 -9.86
N VAL A 47 -16.21 -9.27 -9.91
CA VAL A 47 -15.44 -8.70 -11.02
C VAL A 47 -15.80 -9.36 -12.36
N GLY A 48 -16.10 -8.51 -13.34
CA GLY A 48 -16.59 -8.89 -14.66
C GLY A 48 -15.88 -8.16 -15.82
N ASP A 49 -14.75 -7.53 -15.54
CA ASP A 49 -13.90 -6.87 -16.54
C ASP A 49 -12.42 -7.28 -16.35
N ALA A 50 -11.50 -6.74 -17.17
CA ALA A 50 -10.09 -7.12 -17.13
C ALA A 50 -9.37 -6.76 -15.81
N SER A 51 -9.97 -5.94 -14.92
CA SER A 51 -9.45 -5.73 -13.55
C SER A 51 -9.53 -7.00 -12.69
N ALA A 52 -10.15 -8.07 -13.20
CA ALA A 52 -10.05 -9.43 -12.66
C ALA A 52 -8.59 -9.83 -12.35
N LEU A 53 -7.62 -9.37 -13.12
CA LEU A 53 -6.19 -9.61 -12.85
C LEU A 53 -5.74 -9.12 -11.45
N PHE A 54 -6.31 -8.04 -10.94
CA PHE A 54 -6.02 -7.56 -9.59
C PHE A 54 -6.89 -8.23 -8.53
N PHE A 55 -8.20 -8.38 -8.79
CA PHE A 55 -9.18 -8.80 -7.79
C PHE A 55 -9.37 -10.32 -7.68
N ASN A 56 -9.43 -11.04 -8.80
CA ASN A 56 -9.52 -12.50 -8.86
C ASN A 56 -9.22 -13.02 -10.29
N PRO A 57 -7.98 -13.43 -10.58
CA PRO A 57 -7.60 -13.89 -11.92
C PRO A 57 -8.39 -15.11 -12.43
N ALA A 58 -9.02 -15.93 -11.58
CA ALA A 58 -9.87 -17.04 -12.03
C ALA A 58 -11.11 -16.54 -12.80
N ALA A 59 -11.58 -15.32 -12.50
CA ALA A 59 -12.69 -14.67 -13.19
C ALA A 59 -12.39 -14.37 -14.67
N MET A 60 -11.12 -14.36 -15.11
CA MET A 60 -10.75 -14.21 -16.53
C MET A 60 -11.40 -15.30 -17.39
N THR A 61 -11.68 -16.47 -16.83
CA THR A 61 -12.39 -17.56 -17.51
C THR A 61 -13.87 -17.25 -17.78
N ARG A 62 -14.39 -16.09 -17.39
CA ARG A 62 -15.72 -15.62 -17.81
C ARG A 62 -15.67 -14.42 -18.74
N LEU A 63 -14.47 -13.92 -19.06
CA LEU A 63 -14.29 -12.76 -19.93
C LEU A 63 -14.11 -13.23 -21.37
N GLU A 64 -15.19 -13.28 -22.13
CA GLU A 64 -15.13 -13.74 -23.53
C GLU A 64 -14.23 -12.84 -24.40
N GLY A 65 -13.38 -13.48 -25.20
CA GLY A 65 -12.47 -12.83 -26.15
C GLY A 65 -11.34 -12.05 -25.48
N THR A 66 -10.82 -11.07 -26.20
CA THR A 66 -9.84 -10.10 -25.67
C THR A 66 -10.57 -8.96 -24.97
N ARG A 67 -10.19 -8.68 -23.72
CA ARG A 67 -10.65 -7.50 -22.97
C ARG A 67 -9.45 -6.66 -22.59
N ILE A 68 -9.59 -5.35 -22.77
CA ILE A 68 -8.60 -4.36 -22.36
C ILE A 68 -9.30 -3.41 -21.39
N TYR A 69 -8.61 -3.08 -20.30
CA TYR A 69 -9.02 -2.07 -19.34
C TYR A 69 -7.90 -1.07 -19.18
N VAL A 70 -8.20 0.21 -19.37
CA VAL A 70 -7.29 1.32 -19.12
C VAL A 70 -7.97 2.24 -18.13
N GLY A 71 -7.30 2.54 -17.03
CA GLY A 71 -7.87 3.39 -16.00
C GLY A 71 -6.82 3.87 -15.00
N GLY A 72 -7.32 4.41 -13.90
CA GLY A 72 -6.54 4.93 -12.80
C GLY A 72 -7.48 5.60 -11.82
N SER A 73 -6.95 5.91 -10.64
CA SER A 73 -7.71 6.55 -9.58
C SER A 73 -7.06 7.86 -9.20
N VAL A 74 -7.84 8.86 -8.82
CA VAL A 74 -7.33 10.14 -8.31
C VAL A 74 -7.51 10.16 -6.81
N LEU A 75 -6.41 10.07 -6.08
CA LEU A 75 -6.41 10.05 -4.61
C LEU A 75 -6.02 11.43 -4.09
N ASN A 76 -6.88 12.02 -3.25
CA ASN A 76 -6.65 13.31 -2.60
C ASN A 76 -6.83 13.16 -1.08
N PRO A 77 -5.86 12.53 -0.38
CA PRO A 77 -5.97 12.32 1.05
C PRO A 77 -6.00 13.66 1.81
N VAL A 78 -6.73 13.64 2.93
CA VAL A 78 -6.86 14.76 3.86
C VAL A 78 -6.53 14.24 5.24
N THR A 79 -5.47 14.75 5.84
CA THR A 79 -5.00 14.26 7.13
C THR A 79 -4.53 15.41 8.00
N SER A 80 -4.98 15.39 9.25
CA SER A 80 -4.53 16.27 10.31
C SER A 80 -4.10 15.44 11.51
N PHE A 81 -3.19 15.99 12.30
CA PHE A 81 -2.78 15.50 13.59
C PHE A 81 -3.34 16.43 14.66
N ALA A 82 -3.91 15.85 15.72
CA ALA A 82 -4.38 16.56 16.90
C ALA A 82 -3.54 16.13 18.10
N GLY A 83 -2.89 17.11 18.73
CA GLY A 83 -2.03 16.91 19.90
C GLY A 83 -2.82 16.73 21.19
N VAL A 84 -2.18 16.05 22.15
CA VAL A 84 -2.67 15.87 23.53
C VAL A 84 -1.51 16.01 24.52
N ASP A 85 -1.83 16.05 25.81
CA ASP A 85 -0.83 16.10 26.89
C ASP A 85 -0.04 14.77 27.00
N PRO A 86 1.23 14.81 27.45
CA PRO A 86 1.98 15.98 27.93
C PRO A 86 2.69 16.78 26.84
N TYR A 87 2.77 16.28 25.61
CA TYR A 87 3.33 16.98 24.45
C TYR A 87 2.64 16.48 23.18
N PRO A 88 2.22 17.36 22.26
CA PRO A 88 2.41 18.82 22.24
C PRO A 88 1.37 19.63 23.02
N GLY A 89 0.48 18.95 23.74
CA GLY A 89 -0.60 19.57 24.49
C GLY A 89 -1.91 19.62 23.72
N PHE A 90 -3.01 19.75 24.46
CA PHE A 90 -4.34 19.90 23.88
C PHE A 90 -4.46 21.18 23.02
N GLY A 91 -5.20 21.07 21.92
CA GLY A 91 -5.50 22.20 21.02
C GLY A 91 -4.49 22.39 19.89
N VAL A 92 -3.36 21.68 19.88
CA VAL A 92 -2.45 21.65 18.74
C VAL A 92 -3.11 20.87 17.61
N THR A 93 -3.27 21.51 16.45
CA THR A 93 -3.72 20.86 15.21
C THR A 93 -2.76 21.19 14.10
N GLU A 94 -2.26 20.16 13.43
CA GLU A 94 -1.28 20.27 12.35
C GLU A 94 -1.78 19.50 11.14
N GLU A 95 -1.54 20.02 9.94
CA GLU A 95 -2.09 19.46 8.71
C GLU A 95 -1.00 18.97 7.76
N MET A 96 -1.30 17.87 7.07
CA MET A 96 -0.53 17.49 5.89
C MET A 96 -0.81 18.45 4.73
N LYS A 97 0.21 18.64 3.89
CA LYS A 97 0.08 19.29 2.59
C LYS A 97 -0.93 18.51 1.74
N ARG A 98 -1.78 19.24 1.01
CA ARG A 98 -2.68 18.62 0.03
C ARG A 98 -1.86 18.06 -1.12
N GLN A 99 -2.02 16.77 -1.38
CA GLN A 99 -1.33 16.05 -2.44
C GLN A 99 -2.35 15.27 -3.26
N THR A 100 -2.12 15.23 -4.58
CA THR A 100 -2.92 14.44 -5.52
C THR A 100 -2.05 13.33 -6.07
N PHE A 101 -2.52 12.10 -5.97
CA PHE A 101 -1.84 10.92 -6.51
C PHE A 101 -2.70 10.27 -7.58
N VAL A 102 -2.07 9.78 -8.65
CA VAL A 102 -2.75 9.16 -9.78
C VAL A 102 -2.16 7.78 -10.08
N PRO A 103 -2.41 6.76 -9.24
CA PRO A 103 -2.02 5.38 -9.53
C PRO A 103 -2.70 4.88 -10.82
N PRO A 104 -1.92 4.43 -11.84
CA PRO A 104 -2.48 3.92 -13.08
C PRO A 104 -2.93 2.46 -12.93
N THR A 105 -3.86 2.04 -13.79
CA THR A 105 -4.23 0.64 -13.98
C THR A 105 -4.36 0.32 -15.46
N LEU A 106 -3.74 -0.78 -15.88
CA LEU A 106 -3.81 -1.29 -17.25
C LEU A 106 -3.92 -2.80 -17.18
N TYR A 107 -4.93 -3.37 -17.83
CA TYR A 107 -5.13 -4.82 -17.87
C TYR A 107 -5.49 -5.28 -19.26
N ALA A 108 -4.96 -6.43 -19.66
CA ALA A 108 -5.36 -7.14 -20.85
C ALA A 108 -5.59 -8.61 -20.51
N THR A 109 -6.72 -9.16 -20.93
CA THR A 109 -7.05 -10.58 -20.75
C THR A 109 -7.53 -11.17 -22.06
N HIS A 110 -7.24 -12.43 -22.31
CA HIS A 110 -7.78 -13.18 -23.43
C HIS A 110 -8.26 -14.55 -22.96
N ARG A 111 -9.52 -14.89 -23.28
CA ARG A 111 -10.07 -16.23 -23.04
C ARG A 111 -10.14 -17.02 -24.34
N TYR A 112 -9.56 -18.22 -24.30
CA TYR A 112 -9.63 -19.21 -25.37
C TYR A 112 -10.86 -20.10 -25.24
N SER A 113 -11.31 -20.69 -26.36
CA SER A 113 -12.42 -21.65 -26.39
C SER A 113 -12.16 -22.93 -25.61
N SER A 114 -10.89 -23.28 -25.38
CA SER A 114 -10.45 -24.44 -24.59
C SER A 114 -10.68 -24.31 -23.08
N GLY A 115 -11.24 -23.18 -22.61
CA GLY A 115 -11.45 -22.91 -21.19
C GLY A 115 -10.28 -22.22 -20.50
N TRP A 116 -9.12 -22.12 -21.16
CA TRP A 116 -7.96 -21.34 -20.72
C TRP A 116 -8.20 -19.84 -20.88
N ALA A 117 -7.64 -19.06 -19.97
CA ALA A 117 -7.51 -17.62 -20.11
C ALA A 117 -6.12 -17.17 -19.64
N VAL A 118 -5.60 -16.13 -20.28
CA VAL A 118 -4.33 -15.51 -19.90
C VAL A 118 -4.54 -14.02 -19.74
N GLY A 119 -3.74 -13.39 -18.90
CA GLY A 119 -3.79 -11.95 -18.75
C GLY A 119 -2.50 -11.35 -18.22
N ALA A 120 -2.31 -10.09 -18.55
CA ALA A 120 -1.22 -9.25 -18.10
C ALA A 120 -1.78 -7.93 -17.54
N GLY A 121 -1.23 -7.47 -16.42
CA GLY A 121 -1.68 -6.28 -15.73
C GLY A 121 -0.54 -5.41 -15.22
N LEU A 122 -0.78 -4.10 -15.19
CA LEU A 122 0.05 -3.10 -14.52
C LEU A 122 -0.85 -2.34 -13.54
N ASN A 123 -0.46 -2.26 -12.27
CA ASN A 123 -1.23 -1.58 -11.23
C ASN A 123 -0.33 -1.03 -10.12
N SER A 124 -0.93 -0.31 -9.16
CA SER A 124 -0.18 0.30 -8.05
C SER A 124 -0.79 -0.15 -6.71
N PRO A 125 -0.52 -1.39 -6.26
CA PRO A 125 -1.22 -2.01 -5.13
C PRO A 125 -0.87 -1.39 -3.77
N PHE A 126 0.24 -0.67 -3.69
CA PHE A 126 0.73 -0.02 -2.48
C PHE A 126 1.14 1.41 -2.79
N GLY A 127 0.93 2.31 -1.83
CA GLY A 127 1.43 3.67 -1.89
C GLY A 127 1.17 4.45 -0.61
N LEU A 128 2.10 5.34 -0.28
CA LEU A 128 2.02 6.25 0.85
C LEU A 128 2.58 7.60 0.42
N GLY A 129 1.92 8.68 0.82
CA GLY A 129 2.43 10.03 0.64
C GLY A 129 2.05 10.87 1.83
N THR A 130 3.04 11.15 2.67
CA THR A 130 2.93 12.08 3.79
C THR A 130 3.93 13.20 3.61
N GLU A 131 3.46 14.45 3.74
CA GLU A 131 4.30 15.64 3.74
C GLU A 131 3.57 16.69 4.60
N TRP A 132 4.19 17.13 5.70
CA TRP A 132 3.57 18.11 6.59
C TRP A 132 3.63 19.51 6.00
N LYS A 133 2.56 20.30 6.16
CA LYS A 133 2.46 21.65 5.57
C LYS A 133 3.52 22.62 6.12
N LYS A 134 3.91 22.45 7.38
CA LYS A 134 4.95 23.21 8.08
C LYS A 134 5.96 22.24 8.70
N PRO A 135 6.85 21.62 7.91
CA PRO A 135 7.72 20.55 8.40
C PRO A 135 8.71 21.02 9.48
N ASP A 136 9.04 22.32 9.48
CA ASP A 136 10.01 22.91 10.40
C ASP A 136 9.42 23.19 11.78
N SER A 137 8.10 23.34 11.87
CA SER A 137 7.40 23.55 13.13
C SER A 137 6.50 22.38 13.51
N PHE A 138 6.45 21.31 12.70
CA PHE A 138 5.62 20.15 12.97
C PHE A 138 6.11 19.47 14.26
N THR A 139 5.18 19.19 15.16
CA THR A 139 5.45 18.56 16.44
C THR A 139 6.17 17.22 16.28
N GLY A 140 5.69 16.37 15.36
CA GLY A 140 6.25 15.04 15.12
C GLY A 140 7.44 15.02 14.15
N ARG A 141 8.11 16.16 13.91
CA ARG A 141 9.17 16.27 12.88
C ARG A 141 10.37 15.36 13.12
N TYR A 142 10.62 14.95 14.36
CA TYR A 142 11.66 13.98 14.71
C TYR A 142 11.29 12.53 14.34
N ILE A 143 9.99 12.25 14.14
CA ILE A 143 9.48 10.95 13.70
C ILE A 143 9.41 10.91 12.17
N SER A 144 8.70 11.87 11.57
CA SER A 144 8.54 11.95 10.11
C SER A 144 8.01 13.31 9.69
N THR A 145 8.79 14.02 8.87
CA THR A 145 8.33 15.23 8.14
C THR A 145 7.80 14.88 6.76
N LYS A 146 8.34 13.82 6.14
CA LYS A 146 7.90 13.29 4.85
C LYS A 146 8.13 11.79 4.79
N ALA A 147 7.13 11.04 4.32
CA ALA A 147 7.27 9.64 3.98
C ALA A 147 6.57 9.38 2.65
N GLU A 148 7.28 8.74 1.73
CA GLU A 148 6.81 8.46 0.39
C GLU A 148 7.13 7.02 0.03
N LEU A 149 6.10 6.25 -0.32
CA LEU A 149 6.22 4.91 -0.89
C LEU A 149 5.50 4.95 -2.23
N ARG A 150 6.23 4.67 -3.31
CA ARG A 150 5.65 4.45 -4.64
C ARG A 150 5.86 3.00 -5.01
N ALA A 151 4.81 2.31 -5.43
CA ALA A 151 4.94 0.93 -5.88
C ALA A 151 4.15 0.68 -7.17
N LEU A 152 4.81 0.12 -8.18
CA LEU A 152 4.23 -0.29 -9.45
C LEU A 152 4.39 -1.79 -9.60
N ASN A 153 3.32 -2.48 -9.96
CA ASN A 153 3.30 -3.94 -10.02
C ASN A 153 2.89 -4.40 -11.42
N GLY A 154 3.76 -5.20 -12.03
CA GLY A 154 3.43 -6.01 -13.20
C GLY A 154 2.94 -7.39 -12.76
N ASN A 155 1.86 -7.88 -13.35
CA ASN A 155 1.35 -9.23 -13.09
C ASN A 155 1.07 -9.98 -14.39
N LEU A 156 1.45 -11.24 -14.43
CA LEU A 156 1.05 -12.20 -15.45
C LEU A 156 0.29 -13.33 -14.77
N SER A 157 -0.89 -13.69 -15.29
CA SER A 157 -1.72 -14.74 -14.73
C SER A 157 -2.29 -15.64 -15.82
N GLY A 158 -2.34 -16.94 -15.52
CA GLY A 158 -3.08 -17.94 -16.29
C GLY A 158 -4.25 -18.46 -15.47
N ALA A 159 -5.38 -18.73 -16.12
CA ALA A 159 -6.58 -19.27 -15.51
C ALA A 159 -7.17 -20.40 -16.34
N TYR A 160 -7.82 -21.35 -15.69
CA TYR A 160 -8.44 -22.49 -16.34
C TYR A 160 -9.81 -22.79 -15.74
N ALA A 161 -10.81 -22.97 -16.60
CA ALA A 161 -12.14 -23.43 -16.20
C ALA A 161 -12.23 -24.95 -16.34
N PHE A 162 -12.33 -25.67 -15.23
CA PHE A 162 -12.52 -27.13 -15.24
C PHE A 162 -13.90 -27.52 -15.79
N ASN A 163 -14.89 -26.68 -15.54
CA ASN A 163 -16.27 -26.83 -15.99
C ASN A 163 -16.98 -25.47 -15.91
N SER A 164 -18.30 -25.45 -16.12
CA SER A 164 -19.13 -24.23 -16.07
C SER A 164 -19.23 -23.58 -14.69
N LYS A 165 -18.78 -24.25 -13.63
CA LYS A 165 -18.90 -23.79 -12.23
C LYS A 165 -17.56 -23.44 -11.61
N TRP A 166 -16.50 -24.18 -11.93
CA TRP A 166 -15.20 -24.08 -11.27
C TRP A 166 -14.13 -23.54 -12.20
N SER A 167 -13.40 -22.54 -11.71
CA SER A 167 -12.17 -22.06 -12.33
C SER A 167 -11.10 -21.75 -11.30
N VAL A 168 -9.84 -21.92 -11.69
CA VAL A 168 -8.67 -21.57 -10.89
C VAL A 168 -7.74 -20.68 -11.69
N ALA A 169 -6.85 -19.99 -10.99
CA ALA A 169 -5.77 -19.25 -11.60
C ALA A 169 -4.48 -19.34 -10.77
N ALA A 170 -3.37 -19.13 -11.45
CA ALA A 170 -2.07 -18.90 -10.85
C ALA A 170 -1.36 -17.80 -11.65
N GLY A 171 -0.55 -17.01 -10.96
CA GLY A 171 0.17 -15.91 -11.57
C GLY A 171 1.45 -15.55 -10.85
N ALA A 172 2.28 -14.76 -11.53
CA ALA A 172 3.51 -14.20 -11.01
C ALA A 172 3.45 -12.67 -11.04
N SER A 173 4.07 -12.02 -10.08
CA SER A 173 4.10 -10.57 -9.94
C SER A 173 5.51 -10.05 -9.74
N ALA A 174 5.81 -8.90 -10.35
CA ALA A 174 7.02 -8.13 -10.11
C ALA A 174 6.60 -6.74 -9.62
N LEU A 175 6.92 -6.44 -8.36
CA LEU A 175 6.65 -5.18 -7.70
C LEU A 175 7.92 -4.34 -7.73
N PHE A 176 7.86 -3.15 -8.30
CA PHE A 176 8.93 -2.16 -8.26
C PHE A 176 8.53 -1.08 -7.26
N SER A 177 9.32 -0.88 -6.21
CA SER A 177 9.03 0.15 -5.22
C SER A 177 10.20 1.07 -4.94
N LYS A 178 9.88 2.32 -4.62
CA LYS A 178 10.81 3.34 -4.17
C LYS A 178 10.31 3.95 -2.85
N VAL A 179 11.23 4.21 -1.93
CA VAL A 179 10.95 4.84 -0.63
C VAL A 179 11.74 6.13 -0.48
N ARG A 180 11.11 7.14 0.14
CA ARG A 180 11.78 8.33 0.65
C ARG A 180 11.25 8.67 2.03
N LEU A 181 12.14 8.89 2.99
CA LEU A 181 11.83 9.25 4.36
C LEU A 181 12.64 10.48 4.74
N GLU A 182 12.01 11.47 5.36
CA GLU A 182 12.70 12.64 5.92
C GLU A 182 12.20 12.92 7.34
N ASN A 183 13.13 13.23 8.23
CA ASN A 183 12.84 13.70 9.59
C ASN A 183 13.89 14.74 10.03
N ARG A 184 13.69 15.26 11.23
CA ARG A 184 14.64 16.14 11.93
C ARG A 184 15.43 15.35 12.96
N ILE A 185 16.63 15.83 13.25
CA ILE A 185 17.44 15.41 14.41
C ILE A 185 17.41 16.55 15.42
N MET A 186 17.14 16.22 16.68
CA MET A 186 17.25 17.15 17.80
C MET A 186 18.54 16.92 18.57
N ALA A 187 19.05 17.97 19.18
CA ALA A 187 20.03 17.88 20.25
C ALA A 187 19.68 18.84 21.38
N VAL A 188 20.20 18.55 22.57
CA VAL A 188 20.05 19.42 23.74
C VAL A 188 21.09 20.54 23.65
N TYR A 189 20.63 21.78 23.66
CA TYR A 189 21.48 22.96 23.57
C TYR A 189 22.28 23.17 24.87
N PRO A 190 23.63 23.21 24.82
CA PRO A 190 24.47 23.45 26.00
C PRO A 190 24.27 24.87 26.54
N GLY A 191 24.06 25.01 27.86
CA GLY A 191 24.01 26.33 28.52
C GLY A 191 22.65 27.04 28.52
N GLY A 192 21.60 26.45 27.91
CA GLY A 192 20.24 27.02 27.85
C GLY A 192 19.20 26.36 28.76
N GLY A 193 19.61 25.63 29.80
CA GLY A 193 18.67 24.94 30.70
C GLY A 193 18.05 23.64 30.16
N GLY A 194 18.62 23.06 29.08
CA GLY A 194 18.21 21.76 28.54
C GLY A 194 17.20 21.82 27.38
N GLU A 195 17.06 22.97 26.73
CA GLU A 195 16.20 23.12 25.55
C GLU A 195 16.63 22.19 24.40
N GLN A 196 15.65 21.60 23.72
CA GLN A 196 15.87 20.77 22.54
C GLN A 196 15.70 21.61 21.28
N VAL A 197 16.71 21.61 20.43
CA VAL A 197 16.72 22.37 19.16
C VAL A 197 16.95 21.44 17.98
N ASP A 198 16.40 21.81 16.83
CA ASP A 198 16.62 21.14 15.55
C ASP A 198 18.08 21.38 15.12
N VAL A 199 18.85 20.31 14.93
CA VAL A 199 20.28 20.41 14.55
C VAL A 199 20.61 19.81 13.19
N ALA A 200 19.75 18.94 12.65
CA ALA A 200 19.91 18.43 11.30
C ALA A 200 18.60 17.95 10.68
N ARG A 201 18.61 17.78 9.36
CA ARG A 201 17.64 17.01 8.59
C ARG A 201 18.28 15.72 8.10
N THR A 202 17.57 14.62 8.24
CA THR A 202 17.92 13.35 7.59
C THR A 202 17.03 13.14 6.40
N LYS A 203 17.60 12.63 5.32
CA LYS A 203 16.87 12.16 4.15
C LYS A 203 17.36 10.77 3.79
N LEU A 204 16.47 9.80 3.84
CA LEU A 204 16.68 8.45 3.32
C LEU A 204 15.93 8.33 2.00
N GLU A 205 16.59 7.83 0.96
CA GLU A 205 15.95 7.65 -0.35
C GLU A 205 16.50 6.38 -1.01
N SER A 206 15.64 5.67 -1.74
CA SER A 206 16.05 4.59 -2.63
C SER A 206 15.70 4.94 -4.08
N ASP A 207 16.31 4.22 -5.03
CA ASP A 207 15.73 4.09 -6.36
C ASP A 207 14.66 2.99 -6.40
N TYR A 208 14.06 2.75 -7.56
CA TYR A 208 13.10 1.68 -7.75
C TYR A 208 13.79 0.33 -7.65
N LYS A 209 13.35 -0.48 -6.69
CA LYS A 209 13.86 -1.83 -6.45
C LYS A 209 12.79 -2.89 -6.70
N PRO A 210 13.15 -4.01 -7.35
CA PRO A 210 12.22 -5.08 -7.62
C PRO A 210 12.02 -6.00 -6.42
N GLY A 211 10.82 -6.55 -6.30
CA GLY A 211 10.49 -7.70 -5.48
C GLY A 211 9.54 -8.61 -6.24
N TYR A 212 9.63 -9.90 -5.99
CA TYR A 212 8.88 -10.90 -6.74
C TYR A 212 7.88 -11.63 -5.86
N GLY A 213 6.76 -12.02 -6.47
CA GLY A 213 5.70 -12.75 -5.80
C GLY A 213 4.90 -13.62 -6.75
N TRP A 214 3.94 -14.34 -6.17
CA TRP A 214 3.00 -15.17 -6.89
C TRP A 214 1.60 -15.01 -6.33
N ASN A 215 0.61 -15.44 -7.10
CA ASN A 215 -0.77 -15.41 -6.68
C ASN A 215 -1.52 -16.65 -7.14
N THR A 216 -2.63 -16.96 -6.47
CA THR A 216 -3.55 -18.02 -6.90
C THR A 216 -4.98 -17.65 -6.55
N ALA A 217 -5.91 -18.08 -7.38
CA ALA A 217 -7.32 -17.73 -7.23
C ALA A 217 -8.24 -18.90 -7.56
N LEU A 218 -9.43 -18.85 -6.97
CA LEU A 218 -10.51 -19.79 -7.17
C LEU A 218 -11.78 -19.00 -7.44
N SER A 219 -12.59 -19.45 -8.39
CA SER A 219 -13.96 -18.99 -8.55
C SER A 219 -14.90 -20.17 -8.68
N PHE A 220 -16.02 -20.08 -7.96
CA PHE A 220 -17.06 -21.08 -7.92
C PHE A 220 -18.44 -20.44 -8.13
N ALA A 221 -19.14 -20.86 -9.18
CA ALA A 221 -20.49 -20.42 -9.49
C ALA A 221 -21.45 -21.63 -9.49
N PRO A 222 -22.08 -21.99 -8.34
CA PRO A 222 -22.97 -23.14 -8.26
C PRO A 222 -24.25 -23.00 -9.10
N GLY A 223 -24.65 -21.77 -9.41
CA GLY A 223 -25.80 -21.40 -10.23
C GLY A 223 -25.73 -19.94 -10.68
N LYS A 224 -26.78 -19.43 -11.33
CA LYS A 224 -26.78 -18.07 -11.93
C LYS A 224 -26.80 -16.93 -10.91
N GLN A 225 -27.25 -17.20 -9.69
CA GLN A 225 -27.45 -16.18 -8.65
C GLN A 225 -26.28 -16.07 -7.67
N TRP A 226 -25.41 -17.08 -7.64
CA TRP A 226 -24.37 -17.22 -6.62
C TRP A 226 -23.01 -17.32 -7.27
N GLN A 227 -22.11 -16.46 -6.81
CA GLN A 227 -20.71 -16.47 -7.21
C GLN A 227 -19.85 -16.32 -5.97
N LEU A 228 -18.90 -17.23 -5.83
CA LEU A 228 -17.94 -17.27 -4.75
C LEU A 228 -16.54 -17.15 -5.35
N GLY A 229 -15.66 -16.49 -4.62
CA GLY A 229 -14.29 -16.24 -5.05
C GLY A 229 -13.35 -16.25 -3.86
N ALA A 230 -12.20 -16.87 -4.03
CA ALA A 230 -11.08 -16.78 -3.11
C ALA A 230 -9.83 -16.38 -3.88
N TYR A 231 -9.03 -15.51 -3.31
CA TYR A 231 -7.82 -15.02 -3.94
C TYR A 231 -6.73 -14.85 -2.90
N TYR A 232 -5.54 -15.34 -3.21
CA TYR A 232 -4.36 -15.25 -2.37
C TYR A 232 -3.22 -14.63 -3.18
N ARG A 233 -2.52 -13.67 -2.56
CA ARG A 233 -1.33 -13.03 -3.11
C ARG A 233 -0.21 -13.23 -2.09
N SER A 234 0.95 -13.71 -2.55
CA SER A 234 2.08 -13.97 -1.67
C SER A 234 2.62 -12.68 -1.06
N LYS A 235 3.34 -12.82 0.06
CA LYS A 235 4.22 -11.75 0.53
C LYS A 235 5.26 -11.45 -0.55
N VAL A 236 5.57 -10.17 -0.76
CA VAL A 236 6.67 -9.69 -1.59
C VAL A 236 7.64 -8.97 -0.67
N VAL A 237 8.93 -9.29 -0.79
CA VAL A 237 10.02 -8.57 -0.11
C VAL A 237 10.77 -7.81 -1.20
N VAL A 238 10.99 -6.52 -0.96
CA VAL A 238 11.80 -5.66 -1.83
C VAL A 238 13.01 -5.26 -1.03
N ASP A 239 14.18 -5.71 -1.48
CA ASP A 239 15.45 -5.38 -0.87
C ASP A 239 16.05 -4.13 -1.52
N VAL A 240 16.48 -3.18 -0.70
CA VAL A 240 17.17 -1.96 -1.12
C VAL A 240 18.64 -2.12 -0.74
N ASP A 241 19.52 -2.23 -1.73
CA ASP A 241 20.95 -2.49 -1.56
C ASP A 241 21.84 -1.26 -1.81
N ASP A 242 21.29 -0.19 -2.40
CA ASP A 242 22.01 1.02 -2.81
C ASP A 242 21.27 2.32 -2.44
N GLY A 243 20.49 2.30 -1.36
CA GLY A 243 19.82 3.50 -0.87
C GLY A 243 20.83 4.57 -0.43
N SER A 244 20.41 5.82 -0.38
CA SER A 244 21.21 6.95 0.10
C SER A 244 20.65 7.51 1.41
N ALA A 245 21.52 7.76 2.37
CA ALA A 245 21.24 8.55 3.56
C ALA A 245 22.02 9.87 3.48
N GLU A 246 21.32 10.99 3.49
CA GLU A 246 21.90 12.33 3.54
C GLU A 246 21.61 12.99 4.89
N PHE A 247 22.63 13.66 5.44
CA PHE A 247 22.53 14.40 6.70
C PHE A 247 22.90 15.86 6.48
N ARG A 248 21.94 16.77 6.65
CA ARG A 248 22.14 18.21 6.45
C ARG A 248 22.00 18.95 7.77
N GLN A 249 23.10 19.49 8.27
CA GLN A 249 23.09 20.30 9.48
C GLN A 249 22.20 21.55 9.33
N ILE A 250 21.55 21.91 10.42
CA ILE A 250 20.81 23.16 10.61
C ILE A 250 21.64 23.98 11.60
N PRO A 251 22.20 25.13 11.18
CA PRO A 251 22.95 25.99 12.09
C PRO A 251 22.06 26.53 13.20
N THR A 252 22.52 26.44 14.45
CA THR A 252 21.82 27.01 15.61
C THR A 252 22.20 28.46 15.87
N GLY A 253 23.29 28.94 15.24
CA GLY A 253 23.83 30.28 15.44
C GLY A 253 24.88 30.36 16.56
N ASP A 254 25.18 29.25 17.23
CA ASP A 254 26.32 29.12 18.14
C ASP A 254 27.44 28.34 17.42
N PRO A 255 28.55 29.00 17.05
CA PRO A 255 29.63 28.34 16.31
C PRO A 255 30.27 27.15 17.03
N GLN A 256 30.33 27.17 18.37
CA GLN A 256 30.93 26.07 19.13
C GLN A 256 29.99 24.87 19.15
N PHE A 257 28.70 25.09 19.36
CA PHE A 257 27.71 24.03 19.32
C PHE A 257 27.55 23.47 17.90
N ASP A 258 27.50 24.34 16.89
CA ASP A 258 27.42 23.93 15.48
C ASP A 258 28.63 23.08 15.06
N ALA A 259 29.84 23.42 15.51
CA ALA A 259 31.02 22.59 15.25
C ALA A 259 30.92 21.20 15.94
N ALA A 260 30.39 21.15 17.16
CA ALA A 260 30.18 19.89 17.88
C ALA A 260 29.12 19.00 17.20
N VAL A 261 28.01 19.59 16.74
CA VAL A 261 26.99 18.91 15.95
C VAL A 261 27.60 18.37 14.65
N ALA A 262 28.33 19.20 13.91
CA ALA A 262 28.96 18.81 12.64
C ALA A 262 29.88 17.58 12.82
N ALA A 263 30.64 17.55 13.91
CA ALA A 263 31.54 16.43 14.23
C ALA A 263 30.80 15.14 14.63
N GLY A 264 29.56 15.24 15.12
CA GLY A 264 28.75 14.09 15.55
C GLY A 264 27.78 13.57 14.48
N LEU A 265 27.51 14.33 13.42
CA LEU A 265 26.63 13.90 12.34
C LEU A 265 27.33 12.84 11.46
N PRO A 266 26.63 11.75 11.10
CA PRO A 266 27.15 10.80 10.12
C PRO A 266 27.38 11.51 8.78
N PRO A 267 28.41 11.12 8.00
CA PRO A 267 28.54 11.58 6.64
C PRO A 267 27.40 11.05 5.76
N ASP A 268 27.17 11.70 4.62
CA ASP A 268 26.34 11.15 3.55
C ASP A 268 26.88 9.76 3.17
N GLN A 269 26.01 8.75 3.15
CA GLN A 269 26.42 7.35 3.01
C GLN A 269 25.37 6.50 2.30
N THR A 270 25.81 5.39 1.72
CA THR A 270 24.93 4.35 1.19
C THR A 270 24.32 3.55 2.35
N VAL A 271 23.05 3.15 2.19
CA VAL A 271 22.33 2.29 3.13
C VAL A 271 21.75 1.08 2.40
N SER A 272 21.71 -0.04 3.12
CA SER A 272 21.16 -1.31 2.63
C SER A 272 20.17 -1.88 3.64
N THR A 273 19.10 -2.50 3.16
CA THR A 273 18.20 -3.36 3.96
C THR A 273 18.69 -4.80 3.99
N VAL A 274 19.64 -5.16 3.13
CA VAL A 274 20.32 -6.46 3.09
C VAL A 274 21.53 -6.39 4.02
N LEU A 275 21.58 -7.28 5.00
CA LEU A 275 22.71 -7.46 5.93
C LEU A 275 23.79 -8.34 5.32
#